data_AF-A0A4U5K475-F1
#
_entry.id   AF-A0A4U5K475-F1
#
_cell.length_a   1.000
_cell.length_b   1.000
_cell.length_c   1.000
_cell.angle_alpha   90.00
_cell.angle_beta   90.00
_cell.angle_gamma   90.00
#
_symmetry.space_group_name_H-M   'P 1'
#
loop_
_entity.id
_entity.type
_entity.pdbx_description
1 polymer ?
#
loop_
_entity_poly.entity_id
_entity_poly.type
_entity_poly.pdbx_seq_one_letter_code
_entity_poly.pdbx_strand_id
1 'polypeptide(L)'
;MLRSVANCFFILLCASSGAAAADKPAPPALSKVPDALVGFLSGAWTGEGAFANGKKIEADVSFASDLDGQWLAYRHADRPPGKYKAVGMWGYAKGGEFVMTLNDNFGGARRFASEGWRDGRVVFENVANAGAPAVGRERFVFERYEGDRLKMTYERGDGEDRWRMVDYVVFTRKAASS
;
A
#
# COMPACT_ATOMS: atom_id res chain seq x y z
N MET A 1 83.87 32.32 -33.35
CA MET A 1 82.61 32.80 -32.74
C MET A 1 81.51 32.67 -33.77
N LEU A 2 80.68 31.62 -33.71
CA LEU A 2 79.55 31.40 -34.62
C LEU A 2 78.34 31.05 -33.75
N ARG A 3 77.31 31.91 -33.73
CA ARG A 3 76.07 31.68 -32.99
C ARG A 3 75.03 31.12 -33.96
N SER A 4 74.60 29.88 -33.72
CA SER A 4 73.50 29.22 -34.42
C SER A 4 72.18 29.57 -33.75
N VAL A 5 71.17 29.99 -34.54
CA VAL A 5 69.83 30.32 -34.07
C VAL A 5 68.91 29.16 -34.45
N ALA A 6 68.40 28.42 -33.47
CA ALA A 6 67.43 27.36 -33.67
C ALA A 6 66.01 27.91 -33.42
N ASN A 7 65.19 27.84 -34.47
CA ASN A 7 63.83 28.36 -34.53
C ASN A 7 62.86 27.30 -33.98
N CYS A 8 62.24 27.56 -32.82
CA CYS A 8 61.27 26.63 -32.20
C CYS A 8 59.89 26.76 -32.86
N PHE A 9 59.46 25.69 -33.52
CA PHE A 9 58.08 25.48 -33.96
C PHE A 9 57.25 24.98 -32.75
N PHE A 10 56.32 25.78 -32.25
CA PHE A 10 55.37 25.37 -31.21
C PHE A 10 54.11 24.80 -31.88
N ILE A 11 53.95 23.47 -31.85
CA ILE A 11 52.72 22.80 -32.25
C ILE A 11 51.77 22.78 -31.04
N LEU A 12 50.64 23.48 -31.15
CA LEU A 12 49.59 23.51 -30.14
C LEU A 12 48.72 22.25 -30.28
N LEU A 13 48.91 21.27 -29.38
CA LEU A 13 48.03 20.10 -29.27
C LEU A 13 46.74 20.49 -28.52
N CYS A 14 45.61 20.58 -29.23
CA CYS A 14 44.29 20.64 -28.59
C CYS A 14 43.91 19.25 -28.06
N ALA A 15 44.10 19.03 -26.76
CA ALA A 15 43.57 17.84 -26.08
C ALA A 15 42.07 18.02 -25.80
N SER A 16 41.23 17.35 -26.58
CA SER A 16 39.80 17.24 -26.31
C SER A 16 39.57 16.25 -25.16
N SER A 17 39.46 16.78 -23.94
CA SER A 17 39.01 16.01 -22.77
C SER A 17 37.53 15.65 -22.93
N GLY A 18 37.26 14.47 -23.48
CA GLY A 18 35.94 13.85 -23.43
C GLY A 18 35.64 13.44 -21.99
N ALA A 19 34.84 14.24 -21.28
CA ALA A 19 34.29 13.85 -19.99
C ALA A 19 33.29 12.71 -20.24
N ALA A 20 33.67 11.48 -19.89
CA ALA A 20 32.73 10.37 -19.80
C ALA A 20 31.67 10.75 -18.76
N ALA A 21 30.42 10.92 -19.21
CA ALA A 21 29.29 11.04 -18.31
C ALA A 21 29.20 9.74 -17.50
N ALA A 22 29.49 9.82 -16.21
CA ALA A 22 29.31 8.69 -15.31
C ALA A 22 27.82 8.34 -15.27
N ASP A 23 27.46 7.12 -15.66
CA ASP A 23 26.12 6.58 -15.52
C ASP A 23 25.71 6.64 -14.05
N LYS A 24 24.84 7.59 -13.71
CA LYS A 24 24.25 7.67 -12.39
C LYS A 24 23.40 6.41 -12.21
N PRO A 25 23.61 5.61 -11.14
CA PRO A 25 22.79 4.43 -10.90
C PRO A 25 21.32 4.82 -10.91
N ALA A 26 20.51 4.09 -11.68
CA ALA A 26 19.07 4.27 -11.68
C ALA A 26 18.55 4.10 -10.24
N PRO A 27 17.61 4.94 -9.78
CA PRO A 27 16.96 4.74 -8.49
C PRO A 27 16.41 3.31 -8.41
N PRO A 28 16.48 2.64 -7.24
CA PRO A 28 15.90 1.32 -7.07
C PRO A 28 14.41 1.38 -7.44
N ALA A 29 13.96 0.42 -8.26
CA ALA A 29 12.56 0.31 -8.63
C ALA A 29 11.71 0.12 -7.37
N LEU A 30 10.57 0.81 -7.30
CA LEU A 30 9.62 0.61 -6.21
C LEU A 30 9.00 -0.79 -6.30
N SER A 31 8.85 -1.46 -5.15
CA SER A 31 8.23 -2.77 -5.07
C SER A 31 6.76 -2.72 -5.49
N LYS A 32 6.35 -3.63 -6.37
CA LYS A 32 4.95 -3.83 -6.74
C LYS A 32 4.19 -4.59 -5.66
N VAL A 33 2.87 -4.44 -5.66
CA VAL A 33 1.99 -5.25 -4.79
C VAL A 33 2.09 -6.73 -5.23
N PRO A 34 2.16 -7.71 -4.30
CA PRO A 34 2.32 -9.11 -4.69
C PRO A 34 1.16 -9.63 -5.55
N ASP A 35 1.47 -10.31 -6.66
CA ASP A 35 0.47 -10.85 -7.60
C ASP A 35 -0.52 -11.80 -6.91
N ALA A 36 -0.09 -12.57 -5.91
CA ALA A 36 -0.97 -13.46 -5.16
C ALA A 36 -2.05 -12.71 -4.34
N LEU A 37 -1.71 -11.54 -3.81
CA LEU A 37 -2.65 -10.66 -3.12
C LEU A 37 -3.58 -9.99 -4.12
N VAL A 38 -3.03 -9.44 -5.22
CA VAL A 38 -3.82 -8.80 -6.28
C VAL A 38 -4.80 -9.81 -6.89
N GLY A 39 -4.33 -11.01 -7.26
CA GLY A 39 -5.16 -12.05 -7.87
C GLY A 39 -6.29 -12.54 -6.97
N PHE A 40 -6.05 -12.59 -5.65
CA PHE A 40 -7.12 -12.92 -4.71
C PHE A 40 -8.12 -11.78 -4.55
N LEU A 41 -7.66 -10.57 -4.23
CA LEU A 41 -8.54 -9.47 -3.81
C LEU A 41 -9.25 -8.75 -4.96
N SER A 42 -8.64 -8.70 -6.15
CA SER A 42 -9.13 -7.85 -7.25
C SER A 42 -10.58 -8.11 -7.62
N GLY A 43 -11.35 -7.05 -7.85
CA GLY A 43 -12.76 -7.11 -8.22
C GLY A 43 -13.67 -6.54 -7.14
N ALA A 44 -14.97 -6.78 -7.30
CA ALA A 44 -16.00 -6.30 -6.39
C ALA A 44 -16.55 -7.46 -5.54
N TRP A 45 -16.94 -7.12 -4.32
CA TRP A 45 -17.36 -8.05 -3.29
C TRP A 45 -18.59 -7.50 -2.56
N THR A 46 -19.47 -8.39 -2.12
CA THR A 46 -20.60 -8.08 -1.24
C THR A 46 -20.54 -8.99 -0.03
N GLY A 47 -20.86 -8.47 1.14
CA GLY A 47 -20.72 -9.23 2.37
C GLY A 47 -21.73 -8.88 3.44
N GLU A 48 -21.76 -9.76 4.43
CA GLU A 48 -22.55 -9.67 5.64
C GLU A 48 -21.69 -10.08 6.83
N GLY A 49 -22.03 -9.57 8.01
CA GLY A 49 -21.38 -9.95 9.25
C GLY A 49 -22.05 -9.31 10.45
N ALA A 50 -21.30 -9.11 11.52
CA ALA A 50 -21.83 -8.50 12.73
C ALA A 50 -20.76 -7.68 13.48
N PHE A 51 -21.25 -6.68 14.21
CA PHE A 51 -20.52 -6.06 15.30
C PHE A 51 -20.39 -7.03 16.48
N ALA A 52 -19.46 -6.77 17.39
CA ALA A 52 -19.24 -7.56 18.59
C ALA A 52 -20.48 -7.66 19.51
N ASN A 53 -21.39 -6.68 19.44
CA ASN A 53 -22.66 -6.71 20.16
C ASN A 53 -23.78 -7.50 19.44
N GLY A 54 -23.46 -8.15 18.32
CA GLY A 54 -24.40 -8.96 17.53
C GLY A 54 -25.25 -8.18 16.53
N LYS A 55 -25.14 -6.83 16.48
CA LYS A 55 -25.83 -6.05 15.45
C LYS A 55 -25.29 -6.42 14.07
N LYS A 56 -26.17 -6.66 13.11
CA LYS A 56 -25.79 -7.00 11.73
C LYS A 56 -25.11 -5.82 11.01
N ILE A 57 -24.15 -6.16 10.17
CA ILE A 57 -23.51 -5.25 9.21
C ILE A 57 -23.55 -5.90 7.83
N GLU A 58 -23.75 -5.07 6.82
CA GLU A 58 -23.73 -5.44 5.42
C GLU A 58 -22.88 -4.42 4.70
N ALA A 59 -21.97 -4.86 3.83
CA ALA A 59 -21.04 -3.97 3.15
C ALA A 59 -20.69 -4.46 1.76
N ASP A 60 -20.30 -3.52 0.92
CA ASP A 60 -19.68 -3.76 -0.37
C ASP A 60 -18.23 -3.26 -0.33
N VAL A 61 -17.32 -4.06 -0.89
CA VAL A 61 -15.93 -3.64 -1.07
C VAL A 61 -15.44 -3.89 -2.49
N SER A 62 -14.45 -3.13 -2.92
CA SER A 62 -13.75 -3.40 -4.17
C SER A 62 -12.26 -3.17 -4.06
N PHE A 63 -11.52 -3.92 -4.86
CA PHE A 63 -10.08 -3.82 -4.99
C PHE A 63 -9.69 -3.71 -6.45
N ALA A 64 -8.83 -2.75 -6.79
CA ALA A 64 -8.34 -2.55 -8.15
C ALA A 64 -6.85 -2.22 -8.12
N SER A 65 -6.07 -2.88 -8.98
CA SER A 65 -4.68 -2.47 -9.24
C SER A 65 -4.66 -1.07 -9.82
N ASP A 66 -3.76 -0.23 -9.34
CA ASP A 66 -3.62 1.18 -9.72
C ASP A 66 -2.13 1.55 -9.78
N LEU A 67 -1.83 2.69 -10.40
CA LEU A 67 -0.47 3.23 -10.56
C LEU A 67 0.51 2.17 -11.06
N ASP A 68 0.15 1.50 -12.17
CA ASP A 68 0.92 0.43 -12.85
C ASP A 68 1.17 -0.86 -12.04
N GLY A 69 0.39 -1.08 -10.98
CA GLY A 69 0.52 -2.23 -10.07
C GLY A 69 1.35 -1.94 -8.81
N GLN A 70 1.76 -0.69 -8.61
CA GLN A 70 2.47 -0.26 -7.42
C GLN A 70 1.53 -0.14 -6.23
N TRP A 71 0.23 0.07 -6.49
CA TRP A 71 -0.78 0.22 -5.46
C TRP A 71 -2.05 -0.58 -5.77
N LEU A 72 -2.74 -0.99 -4.73
CA LEU A 72 -4.08 -1.56 -4.77
C LEU A 72 -5.05 -0.57 -4.15
N ALA A 73 -5.96 -0.03 -4.95
CA ALA A 73 -7.04 0.82 -4.49
C ALA A 73 -8.12 -0.04 -3.82
N TYR A 74 -8.47 0.30 -2.58
CA TYR A 74 -9.52 -0.31 -1.79
C TYR A 74 -10.68 0.67 -1.62
N ARG A 75 -11.92 0.22 -1.82
CA ARG A 75 -13.12 0.97 -1.48
C ARG A 75 -14.03 0.15 -0.60
N HIS A 76 -14.65 0.80 0.38
CA HIS A 76 -15.59 0.21 1.32
C HIS A 76 -16.85 1.07 1.39
N ALA A 77 -18.02 0.44 1.39
CA ALA A 77 -19.28 1.08 1.67
C ALA A 77 -20.20 0.14 2.45
N ASP A 78 -20.57 0.55 3.67
CA ASP A 78 -21.66 -0.09 4.38
C ASP A 78 -22.98 0.13 3.64
N ARG A 79 -23.82 -0.90 3.64
CA ARG A 79 -25.21 -0.82 3.21
C ARG A 79 -26.08 -0.29 4.38
N PRO A 80 -27.22 0.36 4.08
CA PRO A 80 -28.14 0.83 5.12
C PRO A 80 -28.51 -0.28 6.12
N PRO A 81 -28.65 0.04 7.42
CA PRO A 81 -28.62 1.37 8.03
C PRO A 81 -27.20 1.90 8.30
N GLY A 82 -26.16 1.14 7.94
CA GLY A 82 -24.78 1.61 7.96
C GLY A 82 -24.59 2.76 6.98
N LYS A 83 -23.62 3.62 7.28
CA LYS A 83 -23.28 4.77 6.44
C LYS A 83 -21.77 4.96 6.30
N TYR A 84 -20.97 4.05 6.86
CA TYR A 84 -19.53 4.14 6.77
C TYR A 84 -19.08 3.95 5.32
N LYS A 85 -18.19 4.82 4.88
CA LYS A 85 -17.53 4.72 3.57
C LYS A 85 -16.06 5.05 3.75
N ALA A 86 -15.21 4.26 3.11
CA ALA A 86 -13.78 4.49 3.14
C ALA A 86 -13.14 4.22 1.78
N VAL A 87 -12.04 4.91 1.54
CA VAL A 87 -11.13 4.67 0.41
C VAL A 87 -9.72 4.52 0.97
N GLY A 88 -9.01 3.51 0.49
CA GLY A 88 -7.62 3.29 0.87
C GLY A 88 -6.73 2.90 -0.30
N MET A 89 -5.44 3.11 -0.12
CA MET A 89 -4.39 2.74 -1.09
C MET A 89 -3.38 1.84 -0.38
N TRP A 90 -3.17 0.63 -0.90
CA TRP A 90 -2.28 -0.36 -0.32
C TRP A 90 -1.06 -0.53 -1.21
N GLY A 91 0.13 -0.46 -0.66
CA GLY A 91 1.35 -0.52 -1.47
C GLY A 91 2.60 -0.40 -0.62
N TYR A 92 3.75 -0.52 -1.28
CA TYR A 92 5.03 -0.35 -0.61
C TYR A 92 5.40 1.13 -0.55
N ALA A 93 5.54 1.65 0.67
CA ALA A 93 6.08 2.99 0.89
C ALA A 93 7.58 3.02 0.57
N LYS A 94 8.11 4.24 0.43
CA LYS A 94 9.56 4.46 0.35
C LYS A 94 10.21 3.90 1.63
N GLY A 95 11.09 2.92 1.47
CA GLY A 95 11.68 2.16 2.59
C GLY A 95 11.25 0.70 2.66
N GLY A 96 10.29 0.27 1.82
CA GLY A 96 9.91 -1.15 1.68
C GLY A 96 8.83 -1.61 2.67
N GLU A 97 8.29 -0.72 3.49
CA GLU A 97 7.14 -1.00 4.37
C GLU A 97 5.86 -1.16 3.54
N PHE A 98 5.13 -2.26 3.72
CA PHE A 98 3.80 -2.42 3.12
C PHE A 98 2.77 -1.68 3.96
N VAL A 99 2.05 -0.74 3.35
CA VAL A 99 1.16 0.17 4.08
C VAL A 99 -0.20 0.30 3.43
N MET A 100 -1.18 0.68 4.26
CA MET A 100 -2.46 1.20 3.83
C MET A 100 -2.59 2.65 4.32
N THR A 101 -2.86 3.58 3.41
CA THR A 101 -3.46 4.87 3.77
C THR A 101 -4.96 4.77 3.60
N LEU A 102 -5.75 5.27 4.56
CA LEU A 102 -7.21 5.12 4.60
C LEU A 102 -7.85 6.45 4.98
N ASN A 103 -8.83 6.88 4.19
CA ASN A 103 -9.69 8.03 4.49
C ASN A 103 -11.15 7.59 4.55
N ASP A 104 -11.93 8.19 5.44
CA ASP A 104 -13.35 7.85 5.59
C ASP A 104 -14.28 9.06 5.72
N ASN A 105 -15.57 8.81 5.51
CA ASN A 105 -16.61 9.83 5.51
C ASN A 105 -17.01 10.33 6.90
N PHE A 106 -16.32 9.90 7.97
CA PHE A 106 -16.41 10.50 9.30
C PHE A 106 -15.24 11.46 9.59
N GLY A 107 -14.42 11.76 8.57
CA GLY A 107 -13.27 12.66 8.68
C GLY A 107 -12.00 11.96 9.15
N GLY A 108 -12.00 10.63 9.25
CA GLY A 108 -10.81 9.87 9.57
C GLY A 108 -9.80 9.89 8.43
N ALA A 109 -8.53 10.11 8.77
CA ALA A 109 -7.38 9.95 7.89
C ALA A 109 -6.29 9.19 8.65
N ARG A 110 -6.04 7.94 8.27
CA ARG A 110 -5.24 6.98 9.03
C ARG A 110 -4.21 6.30 8.15
N ARG A 111 -3.09 5.90 8.75
CA ARG A 111 -2.06 5.07 8.13
C ARG A 111 -1.91 3.78 8.93
N PHE A 112 -1.73 2.69 8.21
CA PHE A 112 -1.50 1.37 8.77
C PHE A 112 -0.25 0.75 8.12
N ALA A 113 0.49 -0.03 8.90
CA ALA A 113 1.62 -0.81 8.44
C ALA A 113 1.30 -2.31 8.50
N SER A 114 2.01 -3.08 7.69
CA SER A 114 1.81 -4.52 7.56
C SER A 114 3.11 -5.23 7.18
N GLU A 115 3.21 -6.49 7.59
CA GLU A 115 4.25 -7.41 7.13
C GLU A 115 3.98 -7.99 5.72
N GLY A 116 2.89 -7.58 5.08
CA GLY A 116 2.49 -8.02 3.75
C GLY A 116 1.50 -9.18 3.74
N TRP A 117 1.31 -9.77 2.56
CA TRP A 117 0.47 -10.95 2.37
C TRP A 117 1.21 -12.22 2.73
N ARG A 118 0.77 -12.92 3.78
CA ARG A 118 1.36 -14.16 4.27
C ARG A 118 0.26 -15.17 4.57
N ASP A 119 0.43 -16.39 4.11
CA ASP A 119 -0.48 -17.51 4.40
C ASP A 119 -1.97 -17.20 4.12
N GLY A 120 -2.23 -16.45 3.05
CA GLY A 120 -3.59 -16.06 2.66
C GLY A 120 -4.20 -14.94 3.50
N ARG A 121 -3.38 -14.16 4.21
CA ARG A 121 -3.81 -13.09 5.13
C ARG A 121 -2.91 -11.86 5.02
N VAL A 122 -3.49 -10.68 5.22
CA VAL A 122 -2.77 -9.44 5.50
C VAL A 122 -3.34 -8.82 6.78
N VAL A 123 -2.43 -8.33 7.62
CA VAL A 123 -2.76 -7.66 8.88
C VAL A 123 -2.21 -6.25 8.82
N PHE A 124 -3.10 -5.27 8.94
CA PHE A 124 -2.76 -3.84 8.99
C PHE A 124 -2.96 -3.33 10.41
N GLU A 125 -1.90 -2.85 11.04
CA GLU A 125 -1.96 -2.19 12.36
C GLU A 125 -1.72 -0.69 12.20
N ASN A 126 -2.50 0.13 12.91
CA ASN A 126 -2.38 1.57 12.76
C ASN A 126 -1.03 2.07 13.27
N VAL A 127 -0.44 2.98 12.51
CA VAL A 127 0.81 3.65 12.85
C VAL A 127 0.61 5.15 12.82
N ALA A 128 1.55 5.89 13.41
CA ALA A 128 1.48 7.34 13.42
C ALA A 128 1.47 7.90 11.98
N ASN A 129 0.70 8.97 11.77
CA ASN A 129 0.80 9.78 10.57
C ASN A 129 1.96 10.78 10.73
N ALA A 130 2.47 11.31 9.61
CA ALA A 130 3.43 12.40 9.66
C ALA A 130 2.81 13.61 10.38
N GLY A 131 3.31 13.94 11.57
CA GLY A 131 2.85 15.08 12.37
C GLY A 131 1.65 14.81 13.28
N ALA A 132 1.12 13.58 13.35
CA ALA A 132 0.04 13.24 14.28
C ALA A 132 0.20 11.80 14.82
N PRO A 133 0.13 11.60 16.16
CA PRO A 133 0.20 10.27 16.74
C PRO A 133 -1.00 9.42 16.31
N ALA A 134 -0.81 8.10 16.25
CA ALA A 134 -1.92 7.17 16.10
C ALA A 134 -2.84 7.29 17.34
N VAL A 135 -4.15 7.42 17.10
CA VAL A 135 -5.14 7.49 18.19
C VAL A 135 -5.60 6.08 18.53
N GLY A 136 -5.11 5.55 19.65
CA GLY A 136 -5.39 4.18 20.08
C GLY A 136 -4.73 3.11 19.20
N ARG A 137 -5.00 1.84 19.51
CA ARG A 137 -4.55 0.69 18.70
C ARG A 137 -5.72 0.18 17.87
N GLU A 138 -5.52 0.06 16.58
CA GLU A 138 -6.49 -0.41 15.60
C GLU A 138 -5.84 -1.43 14.69
N ARG A 139 -6.58 -2.47 14.32
CA ARG A 139 -6.10 -3.49 13.40
C ARG A 139 -7.20 -3.91 12.43
N PHE A 140 -6.84 -4.00 11.16
CA PHE A 140 -7.65 -4.66 10.14
C PHE A 140 -6.98 -5.96 9.72
N VAL A 141 -7.76 -7.02 9.67
CA VAL A 141 -7.33 -8.33 9.17
C VAL A 141 -8.14 -8.66 7.93
N PHE A 142 -7.47 -8.91 6.81
CA PHE A 142 -8.09 -9.42 5.58
C PHE A 142 -7.53 -10.80 5.31
N GLU A 143 -8.40 -11.80 5.18
CA GLU A 143 -7.97 -13.19 5.02
C GLU A 143 -8.84 -13.93 4.01
N ARG A 144 -8.20 -14.89 3.32
CA ARG A 144 -8.90 -15.97 2.63
C ARG A 144 -9.70 -16.73 3.65
N TYR A 145 -10.98 -16.89 3.38
CA TYR A 145 -11.93 -17.55 4.26
C TYR A 145 -12.70 -18.58 3.44
N GLU A 146 -12.76 -19.84 3.91
CA GLU A 146 -13.56 -20.91 3.32
C GLU A 146 -13.60 -20.91 1.77
N GLY A 147 -12.50 -21.34 1.14
CA GLY A 147 -12.35 -21.29 -0.31
C GLY A 147 -12.03 -19.87 -0.79
N ASP A 148 -12.85 -19.33 -1.70
CA ASP A 148 -12.62 -18.04 -2.37
C ASP A 148 -13.38 -16.86 -1.75
N ARG A 149 -13.81 -16.98 -0.49
CA ARG A 149 -14.45 -15.86 0.23
C ARG A 149 -13.38 -15.02 0.91
N LEU A 150 -13.67 -13.74 1.07
CA LEU A 150 -12.83 -12.80 1.81
C LEU A 150 -13.46 -12.56 3.17
N LYS A 151 -12.70 -12.63 4.26
CA LYS A 151 -13.14 -12.11 5.55
C LYS A 151 -12.33 -10.88 5.92
N MET A 152 -13.03 -9.83 6.34
CA MET A 152 -12.44 -8.66 6.98
C MET A 152 -12.83 -8.66 8.45
N THR A 153 -11.87 -8.42 9.35
CA THR A 153 -12.13 -8.20 10.78
C THR A 153 -11.50 -6.87 11.20
N TYR A 154 -12.24 -6.06 11.95
CA TYR A 154 -11.73 -4.84 12.57
C TYR A 154 -11.64 -5.03 14.08
N GLU A 155 -10.49 -4.67 14.65
CA GLU A 155 -10.18 -4.85 16.06
C GLU A 155 -9.59 -3.58 16.67
N ARG A 156 -9.78 -3.42 17.98
CA ARG A 156 -9.15 -2.37 18.78
C ARG A 156 -8.37 -2.96 19.93
N GLY A 157 -7.20 -2.38 20.20
CA GLY A 157 -6.36 -2.72 21.34
C GLY A 157 -6.68 -1.86 22.56
N ASP A 158 -6.48 -2.41 23.76
CA ASP A 158 -6.73 -1.74 25.05
C ASP A 158 -5.46 -1.26 25.76
N GLY A 159 -4.29 -1.36 25.12
CA GLY A 159 -2.99 -0.97 25.68
C GLY A 159 -2.21 -2.10 26.34
N GLU A 160 -2.85 -3.25 26.66
CA GLU A 160 -2.23 -4.41 27.34
C GLU A 160 -2.12 -5.64 26.40
N ASP A 161 -1.73 -5.41 25.14
CA ASP A 161 -1.58 -6.43 24.09
C ASP A 161 -2.81 -7.30 23.77
N ARG A 162 -3.97 -6.95 24.31
CA ARG A 162 -5.24 -7.60 23.97
C ARG A 162 -5.92 -6.89 22.83
N TRP A 163 -6.31 -7.67 21.83
CA TRP A 163 -7.16 -7.24 20.73
C TRP A 163 -8.61 -7.63 21.00
N ARG A 164 -9.52 -6.68 20.80
CA ARG A 164 -10.96 -6.90 20.89
C ARG A 164 -11.59 -6.67 19.52
N MET A 165 -12.31 -7.67 19.02
CA MET A 165 -13.10 -7.52 17.81
C MET A 165 -14.16 -6.44 18.00
N VAL A 166 -14.24 -5.55 17.02
CA VAL A 166 -15.28 -4.51 16.92
C VAL A 166 -16.35 -4.99 15.94
N ASP A 167 -15.94 -5.43 14.76
CA ASP A 167 -16.81 -6.05 13.75
C ASP A 167 -16.04 -7.04 12.87
N TYR A 168 -16.81 -7.82 12.11
CA TYR A 168 -16.32 -8.58 10.98
C TYR A 168 -17.34 -8.58 9.85
N VAL A 169 -16.87 -8.80 8.62
CA VAL A 169 -17.70 -9.01 7.44
C VAL A 169 -17.08 -10.14 6.61
N VAL A 170 -17.90 -11.11 6.19
CA VAL A 170 -17.51 -12.15 5.24
C VAL A 170 -18.14 -11.83 3.89
N PHE A 171 -17.30 -11.75 2.88
CA PHE A 171 -17.64 -11.33 1.54
C PHE A 171 -17.59 -12.48 0.53
N THR A 172 -18.50 -12.43 -0.43
CA THR A 172 -18.47 -13.21 -1.66
C THR A 172 -18.18 -12.29 -2.82
N ARG A 173 -17.49 -12.82 -3.84
CA ARG A 173 -17.19 -12.07 -5.06
C ARG A 173 -18.49 -11.79 -5.81
N LYS A 174 -18.69 -10.55 -6.24
CA LYS A 174 -19.77 -10.21 -7.16
C LYS A 174 -19.47 -10.85 -8.51
N ALA A 175 -20.48 -11.45 -9.15
CA ALA A 175 -20.34 -11.87 -10.53
C ALA A 175 -19.93 -10.67 -11.39
N ALA A 176 -19.05 -10.90 -12.38
CA ALA A 176 -18.75 -9.87 -13.34
C ALA A 176 -20.05 -9.46 -14.03
N SER A 177 -20.38 -8.17 -14.00
CA SER A 177 -21.48 -7.63 -14.80
C SER A 177 -21.11 -7.85 -16.27
N SER A 178 -21.83 -8.73 -16.94
CA SER A 178 -21.75 -8.96 -18.39
C SER A 178 -22.21 -7.74 -19.17
#